data_AF-A0AAV1Q4Y1-F1
#
_entry.id   AF-A0AAV1Q4Y1-F1
#
_cell.length_a   1.000
_cell.length_b   1.000
_cell.length_c   1.000
_cell.angle_alpha   90.00
_cell.angle_beta   90.00
_cell.angle_gamma   90.00
#
_symmetry.space_group_name_H-M   'P 1'
#
loop_
_entity.id
_entity.type
_entity.pdbx_description
1 polymer ?
#
loop_
_entity_poly.entity_id
_entity_poly.type
_entity_poly.pdbx_seq_one_letter_code
_entity_poly.pdbx_strand_id
1 'polypeptide(L)'
;YTYRVKVTLDGPSWPNPGRIYVTLAGNTETTMEYRVHMGILSPGRVYEMIIDAEVDVGEVTEVKFRWNNHIFNPIKPKYGAAKVELQRGKDMQLTEAVVISSANIIINRSNEAVTVCK
;
A
#
# COMPACT_ATOMS: atom_id res chain seq x y z
N TYR A 1 4.08 -17.59 0.22
CA TYR A 1 2.76 -17.40 0.84
C TYR A 1 1.96 -16.41 0.04
N THR A 2 0.71 -16.71 -0.31
CA THR A 2 -0.04 -15.85 -1.22
C THR A 2 -0.91 -14.87 -0.45
N TYR A 3 -0.87 -13.60 -0.86
CA TYR A 3 -1.71 -12.52 -0.32
C TYR A 3 -2.32 -11.72 -1.45
N ARG A 4 -3.61 -11.36 -1.35
CA ARG A 4 -4.24 -10.40 -2.25
C ARG A 4 -4.32 -9.05 -1.54
N VAL A 5 -3.74 -8.02 -2.13
CA VAL A 5 -3.76 -6.66 -1.60
C VAL A 5 -4.58 -5.78 -2.53
N LYS A 6 -5.50 -5.01 -1.96
CA LYS A 6 -6.21 -3.92 -2.65
C LYS A 6 -5.93 -2.61 -1.92
N VAL A 7 -5.46 -1.61 -2.64
CA VAL A 7 -5.17 -0.27 -2.13
C VAL A 7 -6.11 0.73 -2.78
N THR A 8 -6.97 1.36 -1.99
CA THR A 8 -7.71 2.55 -2.42
C THR A 8 -6.80 3.75 -2.26
N LEU A 9 -6.40 4.35 -3.39
CA LEU A 9 -5.41 5.42 -3.40
C LEU A 9 -6.01 6.74 -2.91
N ASP A 10 -5.33 7.41 -1.98
CA ASP A 10 -5.63 8.80 -1.61
C ASP A 10 -4.59 9.75 -2.23
N GLY A 11 -4.98 11.00 -2.51
CA GLY A 11 -4.08 11.99 -3.09
C GLY A 11 -4.77 13.17 -3.79
N PRO A 12 -4.06 13.88 -4.69
CA PRO A 12 -4.56 15.10 -5.34
C PRO A 12 -5.73 14.83 -6.29
N SER A 13 -6.49 15.87 -6.64
CA SER A 13 -7.66 15.73 -7.52
C SER A 13 -7.34 15.35 -8.98
N TRP A 14 -6.07 15.30 -9.38
CA TRP A 14 -5.65 14.97 -10.74
C TRP A 14 -4.73 13.74 -10.80
N PRO A 15 -4.80 12.94 -11.87
CA PRO A 15 -3.92 11.79 -12.04
C PRO A 15 -2.45 12.20 -12.28
N ASN A 16 -1.50 11.42 -11.76
CA ASN A 16 -0.07 11.62 -12.05
C ASN A 16 0.65 10.29 -12.29
N PRO A 17 1.71 10.26 -13.11
CA PRO A 17 2.54 9.07 -13.26
C PRO A 17 3.30 8.75 -11.96
N GLY A 18 3.35 7.48 -11.59
CA GLY A 18 4.06 7.02 -10.40
C GLY A 18 4.04 5.51 -10.24
N ARG A 19 4.53 5.06 -9.10
CA ARG A 19 4.57 3.65 -8.69
C ARG A 19 4.07 3.53 -7.26
N ILE A 20 3.31 2.48 -7.00
CA ILE A 20 2.81 2.12 -5.67
C ILE A 20 3.50 0.84 -5.22
N TYR A 21 3.90 0.83 -3.97
CA TYR A 21 4.58 -0.27 -3.31
C TYR A 21 3.94 -0.57 -1.96
N VAL A 22 4.02 -1.84 -1.57
CA VAL A 22 3.45 -2.33 -0.32
C VAL A 22 4.41 -3.32 0.34
N THR A 23 4.55 -3.22 1.66
CA THR A 23 5.22 -4.22 2.51
C THR A 23 4.25 -4.69 3.58
N LEU A 24 4.17 -6.00 3.82
CA LEU A 24 3.32 -6.57 4.86
C LEU A 24 4.19 -6.88 6.08
N ALA A 25 3.79 -6.40 7.25
CA ALA A 25 4.40 -6.76 8.52
C ALA A 25 3.34 -7.41 9.41
N GLY A 26 3.70 -8.53 10.01
CA GLY A 26 2.87 -9.19 10.99
C GLY A 26 3.65 -9.56 12.24
N ASN A 27 3.07 -10.44 13.04
CA ASN A 27 3.63 -10.81 14.34
C ASN A 27 4.88 -11.71 14.25
N THR A 28 5.13 -12.37 13.12
CA THR A 28 6.29 -13.24 12.93
C THR A 28 7.39 -12.56 12.12
N GLU A 29 7.05 -12.06 10.93
CA GLU A 29 8.01 -11.53 9.97
C GLU A 29 7.46 -10.32 9.20
N THR A 30 8.32 -9.72 8.37
CA THR A 30 7.97 -8.66 7.43
C THR A 30 8.42 -9.08 6.04
N THR A 31 7.56 -8.91 5.05
CA THR A 31 7.93 -9.22 3.67
C THR A 31 8.93 -8.21 3.10
N MET A 32 9.50 -8.51 1.95
CA MET A 32 10.09 -7.52 1.07
C MET A 32 9.01 -6.57 0.54
N GLU A 33 9.46 -5.53 -0.15
CA GLU A 33 8.57 -4.57 -0.78
C GLU A 33 8.09 -5.07 -2.16
N TYR A 34 6.77 -5.04 -2.38
CA TYR A 34 6.14 -5.44 -3.63
C TYR A 34 5.57 -4.24 -4.37
N ARG A 35 5.83 -4.14 -5.67
CA ARG A 35 5.23 -3.11 -6.51
C ARG A 35 3.82 -3.53 -6.92
N VAL A 36 2.81 -2.80 -6.43
CA VAL A 36 1.40 -3.04 -6.76
C VAL A 36 1.04 -2.44 -8.12
N HIS A 37 1.56 -1.26 -8.45
CA HIS A 37 1.22 -0.59 -9.71
C HIS A 37 2.36 0.26 -10.24
N MET A 38 2.43 0.39 -11.57
CA MET A 38 3.27 1.36 -12.27
C MET A 38 2.47 1.97 -13.41
N GLY A 39 2.37 3.30 -13.43
CA GLY A 39 1.67 4.03 -14.47
C GLY A 39 0.95 5.23 -13.90
N ILE A 40 -0.23 5.54 -14.45
CA ILE A 40 -1.05 6.65 -13.94
C ILE A 40 -1.67 6.25 -12.60
N LEU A 41 -1.38 7.07 -11.59
CA LEU A 41 -1.96 7.07 -10.26
C LEU A 41 -3.19 7.97 -10.27
N SER A 42 -4.36 7.43 -9.93
CA SER A 42 -5.65 8.12 -9.93
C SER A 42 -6.28 7.99 -8.55
N PRO A 43 -6.33 9.06 -7.73
CA PRO A 43 -6.96 9.01 -6.42
C PRO A 43 -8.41 8.56 -6.47
N GLY A 44 -8.85 7.84 -5.44
CA GLY A 44 -10.12 7.11 -5.37
C GLY A 44 -10.12 5.75 -6.11
N ARG A 45 -9.12 5.47 -6.96
CA ARG A 45 -9.02 4.17 -7.65
C ARG A 45 -8.47 3.10 -6.72
N VAL A 46 -9.00 1.88 -6.88
CA VAL A 46 -8.47 0.66 -6.25
C VAL A 46 -7.41 0.03 -7.16
N TYR A 47 -6.23 -0.22 -6.59
CA TYR A 47 -5.14 -0.96 -7.22
C TYR A 47 -4.99 -2.31 -6.53
N GLU A 48 -4.95 -3.39 -7.31
CA GLU A 48 -4.93 -4.75 -6.81
C GLU A 48 -3.67 -5.49 -7.24
N MET A 49 -3.11 -6.30 -6.35
CA MET A 49 -2.00 -7.22 -6.63
C MET A 49 -2.16 -8.52 -5.84
N ILE A 50 -1.78 -9.64 -6.46
CA ILE A 50 -1.54 -10.90 -5.77
C ILE A 50 -0.03 -11.01 -5.53
N ILE A 51 0.34 -11.07 -4.27
CA ILE A 51 1.71 -11.16 -3.78
C ILE A 51 2.03 -12.61 -3.45
N ASP A 52 3.06 -13.15 -4.10
CA ASP A 52 3.73 -14.37 -3.66
C ASP A 52 4.89 -13.99 -2.72
N ALA A 53 4.58 -13.95 -1.43
CA ALA A 53 5.48 -13.60 -0.35
C ALA A 53 6.52 -14.69 -0.09
N GLU A 54 7.74 -14.26 0.16
CA GLU A 54 8.87 -15.09 0.54
C GLU A 54 8.75 -15.67 1.97
N VAL A 55 7.96 -15.02 2.84
CA VAL A 55 7.80 -15.40 4.25
C VAL A 55 6.33 -15.43 4.70
N ASP A 56 6.05 -16.20 5.76
CA ASP A 56 4.76 -16.15 6.47
C ASP A 56 4.83 -15.04 7.51
N VAL A 57 4.12 -13.94 7.28
CA VAL A 57 4.08 -12.83 8.24
C VAL A 57 3.16 -13.10 9.43
N GLY A 58 2.49 -14.25 9.48
CA GLY A 58 1.53 -14.55 10.53
C GLY A 58 0.34 -13.57 10.52
N GLU A 59 -0.17 -13.22 11.69
CA GLU A 59 -1.24 -12.22 11.73
C GLU A 59 -0.69 -10.85 11.28
N VAL A 60 -1.23 -10.32 10.18
CA VAL A 60 -0.80 -9.02 9.64
C VAL A 60 -1.26 -7.91 10.57
N THR A 61 -0.30 -7.13 11.06
CA THR A 61 -0.52 -6.03 12.01
C THR A 61 -0.37 -4.67 11.35
N GLU A 62 0.44 -4.60 10.28
CA GLU A 62 0.76 -3.37 9.60
C GLU A 62 0.96 -3.62 8.10
N VAL A 63 0.45 -2.68 7.29
CA VAL A 63 0.73 -2.60 5.86
C VAL A 63 1.46 -1.29 5.59
N LYS A 64 2.70 -1.34 5.11
CA LYS A 64 3.45 -0.13 4.77
C LYS A 64 3.17 0.23 3.32
N PHE A 65 2.57 1.40 3.12
CA PHE A 65 2.37 2.00 1.81
C PHE A 65 3.54 2.92 1.47
N ARG A 66 4.05 2.78 0.23
CA ARG A 66 5.02 3.71 -0.33
C ARG A 66 4.66 4.03 -1.76
N TRP A 67 4.87 5.28 -2.16
CA TRP A 67 4.78 5.68 -3.55
C TRP A 67 6.03 6.46 -3.97
N ASN A 68 6.34 6.44 -5.27
CA ASN A 68 7.31 7.37 -5.83
C ASN A 68 6.93 7.78 -7.26
N ASN A 69 7.50 8.89 -7.70
CA ASN A 69 7.57 9.23 -9.12
C ASN A 69 9.05 9.37 -9.51
N HIS A 70 9.34 9.24 -10.80
CA HIS A 70 10.67 9.58 -11.35
C HIS A 70 10.65 10.87 -12.17
N ILE A 71 9.48 11.51 -12.28
CA ILE A 71 9.28 12.70 -13.11
C ILE A 71 9.38 13.92 -12.21
N PHE A 72 10.33 14.80 -12.52
CA PHE A 72 10.43 16.09 -11.86
C PHE A 72 9.08 16.80 -11.95
N ASN A 73 8.40 16.92 -10.80
CA ASN A 73 7.09 17.53 -10.71
C ASN A 73 7.21 18.74 -9.77
N PRO A 74 7.12 19.98 -10.29
CA PRO A 74 7.26 21.19 -9.49
C PRO A 74 6.19 21.30 -8.39
N ILE A 75 5.05 20.63 -8.58
CA ILE A 75 3.91 20.66 -7.66
C ILE A 75 4.02 19.64 -6.52
N LYS A 76 5.04 18.75 -6.55
CA LYS A 76 5.34 17.73 -5.52
C LYS A 76 4.07 17.05 -4.96
N PRO A 77 3.30 16.32 -5.80
CA PRO A 77 2.08 15.67 -5.35
C PRO A 77 2.36 14.76 -4.16
N LYS A 78 1.34 14.50 -3.34
CA LYS A 78 1.40 13.60 -2.19
C LYS A 78 0.33 12.54 -2.36
N TYR A 79 0.71 11.29 -2.13
CA TYR A 79 -0.23 10.17 -2.14
C TYR A 79 -0.14 9.44 -0.82
N GLY A 80 -1.27 8.86 -0.42
CA GLY A 80 -1.41 7.94 0.69
C GLY A 80 -2.34 6.80 0.31
N ALA A 81 -2.66 5.95 1.28
CA ALA A 81 -3.76 4.98 1.13
C ALA A 81 -4.98 5.47 1.91
N ALA A 82 -6.15 5.50 1.28
CA ALA A 82 -7.42 5.74 1.97
C ALA A 82 -7.91 4.48 2.70
N LYS A 83 -7.70 3.32 2.06
CA LYS A 83 -8.12 2.01 2.56
C LYS A 83 -7.21 0.93 1.98
N VAL A 84 -6.87 -0.06 2.79
CA VAL A 84 -6.17 -1.27 2.34
C VAL A 84 -6.98 -2.50 2.72
N GLU A 85 -7.25 -3.37 1.76
CA GLU A 85 -7.87 -4.68 1.99
C GLU A 85 -6.84 -5.76 1.70
N LEU A 86 -6.67 -6.68 2.64
CA LEU A 86 -5.78 -7.82 2.54
C LEU A 86 -6.58 -9.11 2.63
N GLN A 87 -6.29 -10.05 1.74
CA GLN A 87 -6.75 -11.43 1.85
C GLN A 87 -5.55 -12.36 1.93
N ARG A 88 -5.47 -13.14 2.99
CA ARG A 88 -4.47 -14.20 3.14
C ARG A 88 -4.93 -15.45 2.39
N GLY A 89 -4.08 -15.99 1.53
CA GLY A 89 -4.44 -17.12 0.67
C GLY A 89 -4.57 -18.46 1.39
N LYS A 90 -3.82 -18.67 2.49
CA LYS A 90 -3.78 -19.95 3.22
C LYS A 90 -5.12 -20.34 3.84
N ASP A 91 -5.83 -19.37 4.39
CA ASP A 91 -7.06 -19.53 5.17
C ASP A 91 -8.21 -18.63 4.68
N MET A 92 -8.00 -17.90 3.58
CA MET A 92 -8.93 -16.93 3.02
C MET A 92 -9.32 -15.81 3.99
N GLN A 93 -8.54 -15.60 5.06
CA GLN A 93 -8.81 -14.56 6.05
C GLN A 93 -8.79 -13.19 5.37
N LEU A 94 -9.90 -12.46 5.52
CA LEU A 94 -10.03 -11.08 5.08
C LEU A 94 -9.71 -10.15 6.23
N THR A 95 -8.85 -9.19 5.95
CA THR A 95 -8.39 -8.19 6.90
C THR A 95 -8.52 -6.84 6.22
N GLU A 96 -9.33 -5.96 6.80
CA GLU A 96 -9.48 -4.58 6.32
C GLU A 96 -8.67 -3.66 7.25
N ALA A 97 -7.81 -2.84 6.65
CA ALA A 97 -7.10 -1.79 7.35
C ALA A 97 -7.64 -0.44 6.88
N VAL A 98 -8.36 0.23 7.77
CA VAL A 98 -8.76 1.62 7.57
C VAL A 98 -7.61 2.50 8.03
N VAL A 99 -7.13 3.39 7.16
CA VAL A 99 -6.01 4.27 7.51
C VAL A 99 -6.53 5.36 8.45
N ILE A 100 -6.26 5.23 9.75
CA ILE A 100 -6.77 6.17 10.77
C ILE A 100 -5.97 7.48 10.78
N SER A 101 -4.73 7.48 10.28
CA SER A 101 -3.93 8.70 10.13
C SER A 101 -3.48 8.84 8.67
N SER A 102 -4.17 9.68 7.90
CA SER A 102 -3.75 10.11 6.57
C SER A 102 -2.49 10.97 6.67
N ALA A 103 -1.33 10.34 6.79
CA ALA A 103 -0.06 11.03 6.82
C ALA A 103 0.37 11.28 5.37
N ASN A 104 -0.09 12.39 4.81
CA ASN A 104 0.24 12.83 3.45
C ASN A 104 1.77 12.83 3.20
N ILE A 105 2.26 11.84 2.44
CA ILE A 105 3.70 11.60 2.20
C ILE A 105 4.29 12.52 1.13
N ILE A 106 5.44 13.13 1.45
CA ILE A 106 6.30 13.82 0.46
C ILE A 106 7.13 12.78 -0.31
N ILE A 107 7.24 12.96 -1.64
CA ILE A 107 8.07 12.16 -2.57
C ILE A 107 9.40 11.73 -1.92
N ASN A 108 9.68 10.43 -1.92
CA ASN A 108 10.94 9.82 -1.47
C ASN A 108 11.34 10.14 -0.01
N ARG A 109 10.42 10.56 0.87
CA ARG A 109 10.74 10.88 2.28
C ARG A 109 9.96 10.16 3.37
N SER A 110 8.91 9.39 3.09
CA SER A 110 8.30 8.57 4.16
C SER A 110 7.56 7.34 3.63
N ASN A 111 7.64 6.25 4.41
CA ASN A 111 6.72 5.13 4.33
C ASN A 111 5.53 5.48 5.22
N GLU A 112 4.30 5.27 4.75
CA GLU A 112 3.11 5.38 5.58
C GLU A 112 2.82 3.99 6.15
N ALA A 113 2.91 3.89 7.47
CA ALA A 113 2.46 2.73 8.21
C ALA A 113 0.93 2.76 8.27
N VAL A 114 0.28 1.85 7.56
CA VAL A 114 -1.17 1.63 7.71
C VAL A 114 -1.36 0.55 8.75
N THR A 115 -1.83 0.95 9.94
CA THR A 115 -2.18 -0.01 10.98
C THR A 115 -3.46 -0.74 10.60
N VAL A 116 -3.43 -2.06 10.72
CA VAL A 116 -4.62 -2.90 10.55
C VAL A 116 -5.48 -2.76 11.81
N CYS A 117 -6.73 -2.34 11.65
CA CYS A 117 -7.69 -2.26 12.75
C CYS A 117 -8.67 -3.43 12.65
N LYS A 118 -8.86 -4.15 13.75
CA LYS A 118 -9.81 -5.25 13.86
C LYS A 118 -11.19 -4.75 14.24
#